data_AF-A0A418RS37-F1
#
_entry.id   AF-A0A418RS37-F1
#
_cell.length_a   1.000
_cell.length_b   1.000
_cell.length_c   1.000
_cell.angle_alpha   90.00
_cell.angle_beta   90.00
_cell.angle_gamma   90.00
#
_symmetry.space_group_name_H-M   'P 1'
#
loop_
_entity.id
_entity.type
_entity.pdbx_description
1 polymer ?
#
loop_
_entity_poly.entity_id
_entity_poly.type
_entity_poly.pdbx_seq_one_letter_code
_entity_poly.pdbx_strand_id
1 'polypeptide(L)' 'MGGVLELFVFMVIIATAAFAPLGYFIYKYTNKNAQPFGDTEPHGDSHSFVNDMAETVIHFVKSKLGKK' A
#
# COMPACT_ATOMS: atom_id res chain seq x y z
N MET A 1 -24.83 -29.03 12.33
CA MET A 1 -24.25 -28.64 11.02
C MET A 1 -23.84 -27.17 10.98
N GLY A 2 -24.68 -26.21 11.38
CA GLY A 2 -24.36 -24.77 11.34
C GLY A 2 -23.14 -24.33 12.15
N GLY A 3 -23.02 -24.74 13.42
CA GLY A 3 -21.89 -24.33 14.26
C GLY A 3 -20.50 -24.82 13.77
N VAL A 4 -20.44 -25.96 13.07
CA VAL A 4 -19.18 -26.45 12.47
C VAL A 4 -18.82 -25.63 11.23
N LEU A 5 -19.81 -25.27 10.42
CA LEU A 5 -19.62 -24.42 9.25
C LEU A 5 -19.12 -23.03 9.65
N GLU A 6 -19.75 -22.41 10.65
CA GLU A 6 -19.33 -21.10 11.17
C GLU A 6 -17.89 -21.14 11.70
N LEU A 7 -17.56 -22.15 12.50
CA LEU A 7 -16.22 -22.33 13.06
C LEU A 7 -15.17 -22.52 11.95
N PHE A 8 -15.50 -23.29 10.91
CA PHE A 8 -14.64 -23.45 9.74
C PHE A 8 -14.41 -22.12 8.99
N VAL A 9 -15.46 -21.33 8.77
CA VAL A 9 -15.37 -20.02 8.10
C VAL A 9 -14.48 -19.07 8.90
N PHE A 10 -14.68 -18.97 10.22
CA PHE A 10 -13.85 -18.10 11.07
C PHE A 10 -12.38 -18.54 11.08
N MET A 11 -12.10 -19.84 11.11
CA MET A 11 -10.74 -20.36 11.01
C MET A 11 -10.05 -19.94 9.70
N VAL A 12 -10.76 -20.01 8.57
CA VAL A 12 -10.22 -19.59 7.27
C VAL A 12 -9.94 -18.10 7.24
N ILE A 13 -10.86 -17.27 7.76
CA ILE A 13 -10.67 -15.81 7.85
C ILE A 13 -9.43 -15.48 8.68
N ILE A 14 -9.30 -16.08 9.87
CA ILE A 14 -8.15 -15.84 10.76
C ILE A 14 -6.85 -16.32 10.11
N ALA A 15 -6.86 -17.49 9.48
CA ALA A 15 -5.69 -18.02 8.78
C ALA A 15 -5.25 -17.08 7.65
N THR A 16 -6.17 -16.68 6.77
CA THR A 16 -5.83 -15.76 5.66
C THR A 16 -5.31 -14.42 6.17
N ALA A 17 -5.88 -13.86 7.25
CA ALA A 17 -5.37 -12.65 7.87
C ALA A 17 -3.96 -12.82 8.46
N ALA A 18 -3.69 -13.94 9.13
CA ALA A 18 -2.38 -14.25 9.70
C ALA A 18 -1.30 -14.48 8.63
N PHE A 19 -1.67 -15.10 7.50
CA PHE A 19 -0.74 -15.40 6.41
C PHE A 19 -0.64 -14.29 5.36
N ALA A 20 -1.53 -13.29 5.36
CA ALA A 20 -1.50 -12.17 4.41
C ALA A 20 -0.16 -11.39 4.45
N PRO A 21 0.44 -11.06 5.62
CA PRO A 21 1.76 -10.42 5.66
C PRO A 21 2.85 -11.29 5.05
N LEU A 22 2.84 -12.60 5.31
CA LEU A 22 3.80 -13.54 4.74
C LEU A 22 3.69 -13.57 3.21
N GLY A 23 2.47 -13.69 2.68
CA GLY A 23 2.22 -13.66 1.23
C GLY A 23 2.67 -12.35 0.58
N TYR A 24 2.40 -11.21 1.24
CA TYR A 24 2.87 -9.90 0.79
C TYR A 24 4.40 -9.84 0.73
N PHE A 25 5.10 -10.36 1.75
CA PHE A 25 6.57 -10.41 1.74
C PHE A 25 7.08 -11.30 0.61
N ILE A 26 6.57 -12.52 0.47
CA ILE A 26 7.00 -13.42 -0.61
C ILE A 26 6.82 -12.75 -1.97
N TYR A 27 5.66 -12.13 -2.23
CA TYR A 27 5.41 -11.40 -3.46
C TYR A 27 6.41 -10.24 -3.65
N LYS A 28 6.65 -9.44 -2.61
CA LYS A 28 7.55 -8.28 -2.67
C LYS A 28 9.02 -8.69 -2.86
N TYR A 29 9.49 -9.79 -2.25
CA TYR A 29 10.88 -10.24 -2.34
C TYR A 29 11.18 -11.13 -3.55
N THR A 30 10.14 -11.72 -4.17
CA THR A 30 10.32 -12.59 -5.35
C THR A 30 10.24 -11.81 -6.67
N ASN A 31 9.71 -10.60 -6.64
CA ASN A 31 9.64 -9.74 -7.83
C ASN A 31 11.04 -9.24 -8.21
N LYS A 32 11.49 -9.56 -9.43
CA LYS A 32 12.85 -9.28 -9.96
C LYS A 32 13.28 -7.81 -9.90
N ASN A 33 12.32 -6.87 -9.86
CA ASN A 33 12.56 -5.43 -9.79
C ASN A 33 11.90 -4.77 -8.57
N ALA A 34 11.42 -5.56 -7.61
CA ALA A 34 10.88 -4.97 -6.39
C ALA A 34 12.04 -4.46 -5.54
N GLN A 35 11.92 -3.22 -5.06
CA GLN A 35 12.74 -2.68 -3.99
C GLN A 35 12.02 -2.97 -2.66
N PRO A 36 12.21 -4.13 -2.02
CA PRO A 36 11.44 -4.51 -0.85
C PRO A 36 11.61 -3.54 0.33
N PHE A 37 12.73 -2.82 0.36
CA PHE A 37 13.04 -1.77 1.32
C PHE A 37 13.01 -0.35 0.71
N GLY A 38 12.73 -0.20 -0.59
CA GLY A 38 12.91 1.07 -1.31
C GLY A 38 14.38 1.51 -1.35
N ASP A 39 14.61 2.81 -1.55
CA ASP A 39 15.86 3.46 -1.22
C ASP A 39 15.88 3.72 0.30
N THR A 40 16.48 2.82 1.09
CA THR A 40 16.65 3.03 2.55
C THR A 40 17.63 4.15 2.92
N GLU A 41 18.10 4.91 1.93
CA GLU A 41 18.85 6.13 2.14
C GLU A 41 17.87 7.32 2.11
N PRO A 42 17.93 8.27 3.06
CA PRO A 42 17.10 9.47 3.03
C PRO A 42 17.54 10.37 1.87
N HIS A 43 17.03 10.10 0.67
CA HIS A 43 17.13 10.99 -0.47
C HIS A 43 15.92 11.93 -0.39
N GLY A 44 16.20 13.18 -0.04
CA GLY A 44 15.20 14.25 0.15
C GLY A 44 14.33 14.57 -1.06
N ASP A 45 14.57 13.91 -2.20
CA ASP A 45 13.88 14.13 -3.48
C ASP A 45 13.37 12.81 -4.11
N SER A 46 13.07 11.78 -3.31
CA SER A 46 12.49 10.54 -3.84
C SER A 46 11.01 10.75 -4.24
N HIS A 47 10.66 10.34 -5.47
CA HIS A 47 9.32 10.47 -6.06
C HIS A 47 8.29 9.77 -5.17
N SER A 48 7.52 10.54 -4.42
CA SER A 48 6.45 10.05 -3.57
C SER A 48 5.13 10.33 -4.27
N PHE A 49 4.38 9.28 -4.60
CA PHE A 49 3.05 9.41 -5.22
C PHE A 49 2.12 10.32 -4.39
N VAL A 50 2.26 10.31 -3.07
CA VAL A 50 1.52 11.20 -2.17
C VAL A 50 1.99 12.66 -2.31
N ASN A 51 3.31 12.88 -2.43
CA ASN A 51 3.87 14.22 -2.65
C ASN A 51 3.47 14.78 -4.03
N ASP A 52 3.54 13.95 -5.07
CA ASP A 52 3.16 14.33 -6.44
C ASP A 52 1.66 14.69 -6.53
N MET A 53 0.81 13.93 -5.83
CA MET A 53 -0.61 14.23 -5.72
C MET A 53 -0.84 15.54 -4.95
N ALA A 54 -0.15 15.74 -3.83
CA ALA A 54 -0.27 16.96 -3.04
C ALA A 54 0.18 18.19 -3.83
N GLU A 55 1.31 18.11 -4.54
CA GLU A 55 1.84 19.17 -5.39
C GLU A 55 0.89 19.49 -6.56
N THR A 56 0.33 18.46 -7.20
CA THR A 56 -0.67 18.63 -8.27
C THR A 56 -1.93 19.34 -7.75
N VAL A 57 -2.41 18.98 -6.56
CA VAL A 57 -3.57 19.62 -5.94
C VAL A 57 -3.29 21.09 -5.58
N ILE A 58 -2.11 21.37 -5.00
CA ILE A 58 -1.69 22.73 -4.67
C ILE A 58 -1.61 23.57 -5.95
N HIS A 59 -1.03 23.04 -7.02
CA HIS A 59 -0.91 23.75 -8.30
C HIS A 59 -2.29 23.98 -8.94
N PHE A 60 -3.20 23.01 -8.84
CA PHE A 60 -4.57 23.15 -9.32
C PHE A 60 -5.32 24.26 -8.57
N VAL A 61 -5.25 24.28 -7.24
CA VAL A 61 -5.88 25.31 -6.40
C VAL A 61 -5.27 26.69 -6.68
N LYS A 62 -3.95 26.78 -6.77
CA LYS A 62 -3.23 28.03 -7.08
C LYS A 62 -3.58 28.57 -8.46
N SER A 63 -3.69 27.70 -9.47
CA SER A 63 -4.08 28.10 -10.84
C SER A 63 -5.52 28.60 -10.95
N LYS A 64 -6.43 28.09 -10.09
CA LYS A 64 -7.82 28.55 -10.02
C LYS A 64 -7.97 29.85 -9.22
N LEU A 65 -7.17 30.04 -8.17
CA LEU A 65 -7.20 31.26 -7.34
C LEU A 65 -6.42 32.42 -7.98
N GLY A 66 -5.36 32.14 -8.73
CA GLY A 66 -4.56 33.14 -9.45
C GLY A 66 -5.15 33.60 -10.80
N LYS A 67 -6.36 33.15 -11.15
CA LYS A 67 -7.11 33.58 -12.34
C LYS A 67 -8.14 34.69 -12.04
N LYS A 68 -7.90 35.51 -11.01
CA LYS A 68 -8.65 36.75 -10.74
C LYS A 68 -7.71 37.94 -10.75
#